data_AF-X1KBD5-F1
#
_entry.id   AF-X1KBD5-F1
#
_cell.length_a   1.000
_cell.length_b   1.000
_cell.length_c   1.000
_cell.angle_alpha   90.00
_cell.angle_beta   90.00
_cell.angle_gamma   90.00
#
_symmetry.space_group_name_H-M   'P 1'
#
loop_
_entity.id
_entity.type
_entity.pdbx_description
1 polymer ?
#
loop_
_entity_poly.entity_id
_entity_poly.type
_entity_poly.pdbx_seq_one_letter_code
_entity_poly.pdbx_strand_id
1 'polypeptide(L)' 'MEKFELLNPNKISELPKEPGVYAFKDKEILYIGKAVNIRERVKSHFQNKGFKEEIFLAKTKSIGYI' A
#
# COMPACT_ATOMS: atom_id res chain seq x y z
N MET A 1 -16.24 -4.26 -13.19
CA MET A 1 -15.08 -3.41 -12.82
C MET A 1 -14.57 -3.95 -11.50
N GLU A 2 -13.27 -4.27 -11.41
CA GLU A 2 -12.66 -4.68 -10.14
C GLU A 2 -12.75 -3.54 -9.13
N LYS A 3 -13.09 -3.89 -7.88
CA LYS A 3 -13.38 -2.91 -6.83
C LYS A 3 -12.09 -2.57 -6.10
N PHE A 4 -11.75 -1.28 -6.04
CA PHE A 4 -10.61 -0.82 -5.27
C PHE A 4 -10.91 -0.90 -3.77
N GLU A 5 -10.39 -1.94 -3.11
CA GLU A 5 -10.60 -2.18 -1.69
C GLU A 5 -9.72 -1.25 -0.86
N LEU A 6 -10.13 -0.93 0.37
CA LEU A 6 -9.40 -0.06 1.28
C LEU A 6 -9.15 -0.76 2.61
N LEU A 7 -7.93 -0.59 3.10
CA LEU A 7 -7.43 -1.26 4.29
C LEU A 7 -6.65 -0.28 5.17
N ASN A 8 -6.81 -0.39 6.48
CA ASN A 8 -6.06 0.41 7.45
C ASN A 8 -4.58 -0.05 7.46
N PRO A 9 -3.57 0.84 7.47
CA PRO A 9 -2.16 0.46 7.48
C PRO A 9 -1.75 -0.48 8.64
N ASN A 10 -2.48 -0.51 9.75
CA ASN A 10 -2.22 -1.44 10.85
C ASN A 10 -2.62 -2.90 10.52
N LYS A 11 -3.31 -3.12 9.40
CA LYS A 11 -3.86 -4.40 8.96
C LYS A 11 -3.15 -4.97 7.73
N ILE A 12 -1.90 -4.55 7.46
CA ILE A 12 -1.10 -5.00 6.29
C ILE A 12 -1.10 -6.53 6.12
N SER A 13 -1.14 -7.28 7.21
CA SER A 13 -1.20 -8.74 7.21
C SER A 13 -2.46 -9.33 6.54
N GLU A 14 -3.52 -8.55 6.36
CA GLU A 14 -4.76 -8.97 5.69
C GLU A 14 -4.72 -8.74 4.17
N LEU A 15 -3.73 -8.02 3.63
CA LEU A 15 -3.59 -7.82 2.17
C LEU A 15 -3.41 -9.14 1.42
N PRO A 16 -3.86 -9.27 0.16
CA PRO A 16 -3.70 -10.50 -0.61
C PRO A 16 -2.22 -10.82 -0.89
N LYS A 17 -1.90 -12.11 -0.97
CA LYS A 17 -0.57 -12.62 -1.36
C LYS A 17 -0.52 -12.89 -2.87
N GLU A 18 -1.07 -11.99 -3.66
CA GLU A 18 -1.32 -12.18 -5.09
C GLU A 18 -0.76 -11.00 -5.89
N PRO A 19 -0.59 -11.14 -7.21
CA PRO A 19 -0.22 -10.05 -8.08
C PRO A 19 -1.31 -9.00 -8.16
N GLY A 20 -0.93 -7.74 -8.24
CA GLY A 20 -1.87 -6.66 -8.48
C GLY A 20 -1.28 -5.28 -8.22
N VAL A 21 -2.17 -4.31 -8.05
CA VAL A 21 -1.83 -2.89 -7.91
C VAL A 21 -2.28 -2.41 -6.55
N TYR A 22 -1.44 -1.63 -5.88
CA TYR A 22 -1.74 -1.04 -4.59
C TYR A 22 -1.48 0.46 -4.60
N ALA A 23 -2.15 1.19 -3.71
CA ALA A 23 -1.91 2.61 -3.51
C ALA A 23 -1.88 2.98 -2.03
N PHE A 24 -0.93 3.85 -1.67
CA PHE A 24 -0.95 4.56 -0.40
C PHE A 24 -1.75 5.84 -0.58
N LYS A 25 -2.74 6.07 0.29
CA LYS A 25 -3.62 7.24 0.16
C LYS A 25 -3.98 7.88 1.49
N ASP A 26 -4.29 9.16 1.40
CA ASP A 26 -5.06 9.91 2.40
C ASP A 26 -6.40 10.31 1.79
N LYS A 27 -6.67 11.62 1.65
CA LYS A 27 -7.77 12.17 0.84
C LYS A 27 -7.52 11.93 -0.66
N GLU A 28 -6.26 11.95 -1.06
CA GLU A 28 -5.78 11.74 -2.43
C GLU A 28 -4.77 10.58 -2.47
N ILE A 29 -4.52 10.06 -3.68
CA ILE A 29 -3.53 9.01 -3.91
C ILE A 29 -2.14 9.63 -3.83
N LEU A 30 -1.31 9.13 -2.90
CA LEU A 30 0.04 9.64 -2.66
C LEU A 30 1.10 8.85 -3.42
N TYR A 31 0.87 7.55 -3.61
CA TYR A 31 1.78 6.63 -4.29
C TYR A 31 1.00 5.44 -4.84
N ILE A 32 1.34 4.99 -6.05
CA ILE A 32 0.83 3.74 -6.65
C ILE A 32 2.02 2.84 -6.93
N GLY A 33 1.88 1.55 -6.59
CA GLY A 33 2.84 0.52 -6.95
C GLY A 33 2.15 -0.73 -7.48
N LYS A 34 2.93 -1.61 -8.12
CA LYS A 34 2.51 -2.94 -8.56
C LYS A 34 3.43 -4.00 -7.99
N ALA A 35 2.92 -5.20 -7.76
CA ALA A 35 3.69 -6.30 -7.21
C ALA A 35 3.18 -7.65 -7.70
N VAL A 36 4.05 -8.67 -7.66
CA VAL A 36 3.64 -10.09 -7.79
C VAL A 36 3.03 -10.59 -6.47
N ASN A 37 3.35 -9.95 -5.36
CA ASN A 37 2.75 -10.20 -4.05
C ASN A 37 2.54 -8.85 -3.36
N ILE A 38 1.30 -8.37 -3.33
CA ILE A 38 0.96 -7.06 -2.76
C ILE A 38 1.37 -6.99 -1.29
N ARG A 39 1.02 -7.99 -0.47
CA ARG A 39 1.32 -8.02 0.96
C ARG A 39 2.82 -7.83 1.23
N GLU A 40 3.67 -8.64 0.61
CA GLU A 40 5.11 -8.60 0.85
C GLU A 40 5.74 -7.30 0.33
N ARG A 41 5.27 -6.80 -0.82
CA ARG A 41 5.75 -5.51 -1.34
C ARG A 41 5.38 -4.36 -0.42
N VAL A 42 4.12 -4.31 0.04
CA VAL A 42 3.65 -3.27 0.97
C VAL A 42 4.44 -3.34 2.27
N LYS A 43 4.62 -4.52 2.87
CA LYS A 43 5.46 -4.67 4.08
C LYS A 43 6.86 -4.11 3.89
N SER A 44 7.49 -4.35 2.73
CA SER A 44 8.85 -3.87 2.45
C SER A 44 8.96 -2.35 2.52
N HIS A 45 7.95 -1.58 2.07
CA HIS A 45 7.93 -0.12 2.22
C HIS A 45 7.97 0.32 3.69
N PHE A 46 7.30 -0.40 4.59
CA PHE A 46 7.29 -0.07 6.03
C PHE A 46 8.58 -0.50 6.75
N GLN A 47 9.31 -1.49 6.20
CA GLN A 47 10.55 -2.00 6.78
C GLN A 47 11.79 -1.26 6.26
N ASN A 48 11.84 -0.95 4.97
CA ASN A 48 12.97 -0.30 4.30
C ASN A 48 12.58 1.13 3.90
N LYS A 49 12.67 2.06 4.85
CA LYS A 49 12.25 3.44 4.62
C LYS A 49 13.36 4.25 3.96
N GLY A 50 13.35 4.31 2.63
CA GLY A 50 14.04 5.38 1.93
C GLY A 50 13.40 6.74 2.24
N PHE A 51 14.14 7.84 2.01
CA PHE A 51 13.65 9.19 2.28
C PHE A 51 12.30 9.50 1.62
N LYS A 52 12.08 8.99 0.39
CA LYS A 52 10.80 9.14 -0.33
C LYS A 52 9.67 8.34 0.32
N GLU A 53 9.94 7.10 0.74
CA GLU A 53 8.97 6.25 1.44
C GLU A 53 8.50 6.88 2.75
N GLU A 54 9.43 7.45 3.51
CA GLU A 54 9.08 8.11 4.77
C GLU A 54 8.04 9.23 4.59
N ILE A 55 8.17 10.04 3.54
CA ILE A 55 7.29 11.18 3.28
C ILE A 55 5.84 10.74 3.02
N PHE A 56 5.61 9.76 2.14
CA PHE A 56 4.24 9.34 1.82
C PHE A 56 3.66 8.42 2.88
N LEU A 57 4.47 7.56 3.52
CA LEU A 57 4.00 6.68 4.58
C LEU A 57 3.54 7.47 5.80
N ALA A 58 4.22 8.57 6.14
CA ALA A 58 3.81 9.46 7.23
C ALA A 58 2.43 10.11 7.01
N LYS A 59 2.02 10.30 5.75
CA LYS A 59 0.72 10.88 5.37
C LYS A 59 -0.36 9.83 5.11
N THR A 60 0.01 8.56 5.00
CA THR A 60 -0.91 7.48 4.59
C THR A 60 -1.93 7.20 5.69
N LYS A 61 -3.22 7.27 5.34
CA LYS A 61 -4.32 6.82 6.22
C LYS A 61 -4.94 5.51 5.79
N SER A 62 -4.83 5.16 4.52
CA SER A 62 -5.35 3.89 3.99
C SER A 62 -4.48 3.36 2.86
N ILE A 63 -4.47 2.03 2.73
CA ILE A 63 -3.85 1.29 1.66
C ILE A 63 -4.98 0.76 0.81
N GLY A 64 -4.99 1.05 -0.47
CA GLY A 64 -5.93 0.43 -1.38
C GLY A 64 -5.28 -0.57 -2.30
N TYR A 65 -6.05 -1.52 -2.79
CA TYR A 65 -5.56 -2.56 -3.68
C TYR A 65 -6.65 -3.06 -4.62
N ILE A 66 -6.20 -3.55 -5.79
CA ILE A 66 -6.92 -4.39 -6.74
C ILE A 66 -6.03 -5.56 -7.14
#